data_AF-A0A1B1E2B7-F1
#
_entry.id   AF-A0A1B1E2B7-F1
#
_cell.length_a   1.000
_cell.length_b   1.000
_cell.length_c   1.000
_cell.angle_alpha   90.00
_cell.angle_beta   90.00
_cell.angle_gamma   90.00
#
_symmetry.space_group_name_H-M   'P 1'
#
loop_
_entity.id
_entity.type
_entity.pdbx_description
1 polymer ?
#
loop_
_entity_poly.entity_id
_entity_poly.type
_entity_poly.pdbx_seq_one_letter_code
_entity_poly.pdbx_strand_id
1 'polypeptide(L)'
;MNNHSVYNKFNSTLSVFNNNSNLNNSVYISGDKKSKSRTSLNALSFYKSSASVYVKKVDKTDKKENVKTLIRYLGWKNYSGSISPNLFKNPSMTDLINIWNFIFKHVDPQIEVNKDNYGEVVLSFYKDIGYPYTISKSTLVAPTTGLQYNTHLSALAWLCQLLIFEAECFNDINEEKDMNCSYDFNEDGEIKMEDFILQSYKSYINKEEKNANDVLNAKLDKEIARLQNDVSAKSEDIVEKKKKIEEIKNHMKENEELIKRNKVLCEENKKIKLLYTNSLEETKKLEKEIEMCKKANQEEKVKTEKIVEQINKVKEVLQKQTLNKAQFLQMNEDIEKNKEKIEQIKNEIKSLNNEHPTLSEKLNNRNSDLKKLAKSVNDKLSEILQSLNLYRNISSSEWNKINHVSINIDSFTLDSMLNLNWKDTKSDVKSFIEADQEEMKNSLRLIEDYEKRIKLLEEEINHLKQDIQNSETRVKKLNDDTDKFVTASSDKFSRIVAQNEKMLNEAKEKSDKANEMLKEVIAEKEEKENEFSKIKTDNEKVFREKLATLQQACALLVELKMYSKNYASM
;
A
#
# COMPACT_ATOMS: atom_id res chain seq x y z
N MET A 1 -12.17 45.03 1.16
CA MET A 1 -13.58 45.28 1.55
C MET A 1 -14.31 43.95 1.57
N ASN A 2 -14.73 43.55 2.78
CA ASN A 2 -15.90 42.73 3.18
C ASN A 2 -16.43 41.63 2.26
N ASN A 3 -16.94 40.49 2.74
CA ASN A 3 -16.92 39.76 4.02
C ASN A 3 -17.87 38.56 3.81
N HIS A 4 -17.54 37.44 4.46
CA HIS A 4 -18.39 36.33 4.93
C HIS A 4 -17.91 34.95 4.46
N SER A 5 -17.28 34.13 5.31
CA SER A 5 -17.70 33.53 6.61
C SER A 5 -18.44 32.21 6.39
N VAL A 6 -17.74 31.07 6.50
CA VAL A 6 -17.63 30.19 7.70
C VAL A 6 -18.86 29.31 7.89
N TYR A 7 -18.65 27.99 7.72
CA TYR A 7 -19.14 26.97 8.67
C TYR A 7 -18.12 25.82 8.72
N ASN A 8 -17.08 26.02 9.52
CA ASN A 8 -16.40 24.96 10.25
C ASN A 8 -17.00 24.97 11.66
N LYS A 9 -17.56 23.84 12.12
CA LYS A 9 -17.90 23.64 13.53
C LYS A 9 -16.96 22.59 14.11
N PHE A 10 -16.05 23.08 14.94
CA PHE A 10 -15.18 22.34 15.84
C PHE A 10 -15.89 22.09 17.19
N ASN A 11 -15.47 20.99 17.83
CA ASN A 11 -15.28 20.78 19.29
C ASN A 11 -16.46 20.59 20.23
N SER A 12 -16.39 19.52 21.04
CA SER A 12 -16.00 19.50 22.47
C SER A 12 -16.16 18.05 22.99
N THR A 13 -15.28 17.38 23.75
CA THR A 13 -14.61 17.76 25.01
C THR A 13 -13.40 16.84 25.31
N LEU A 14 -12.31 17.44 25.79
CA LEU A 14 -11.24 16.82 26.59
C LEU A 14 -11.73 16.54 28.04
N SER A 15 -11.23 15.47 28.68
CA SER A 15 -10.47 15.49 29.96
C SER A 15 -10.67 14.26 30.88
N VAL A 16 -9.59 13.48 31.03
CA VAL A 16 -8.91 13.06 32.29
C VAL A 16 -9.74 12.95 33.59
N PHE A 17 -9.86 11.73 34.14
CA PHE A 17 -9.58 11.30 35.53
C PHE A 17 -9.72 9.75 35.56
N ASN A 18 -8.62 9.00 35.67
CA ASN A 18 -8.06 8.44 36.92
C ASN A 18 -8.82 7.21 37.45
N ASN A 19 -8.25 6.02 37.28
CA ASN A 19 -7.91 5.13 38.39
C ASN A 19 -6.96 4.02 37.93
N ASN A 20 -5.68 4.23 38.20
CA ASN A 20 -4.74 3.19 38.55
C ASN A 20 -5.24 2.43 39.79
N SER A 21 -5.19 1.11 39.75
CA SER A 21 -4.70 0.34 40.89
C SER A 21 -4.24 -1.03 40.40
N ASN A 22 -2.92 -1.08 40.14
CA ASN A 22 -1.96 -2.09 40.55
C ASN A 22 -2.21 -3.55 40.12
N LEU A 23 -1.39 -4.10 39.22
CA LEU A 23 0.04 -4.46 39.37
C LEU A 23 0.25 -5.82 40.06
N ASN A 24 1.07 -6.61 39.36
CA ASN A 24 2.04 -7.57 39.88
C ASN A 24 1.56 -9.00 40.19
N ASN A 25 1.93 -9.93 39.31
CA ASN A 25 3.27 -10.54 39.44
C ASN A 25 3.67 -11.33 38.18
N SER A 26 4.65 -10.78 37.47
CA SER A 26 5.67 -11.54 36.77
C SER A 26 6.72 -11.97 37.81
N VAL A 27 7.04 -13.26 37.88
CA VAL A 27 8.30 -13.75 38.42
C VAL A 27 8.83 -14.80 37.44
N TYR A 28 9.89 -14.43 36.72
CA TYR A 28 10.83 -15.35 36.11
C TYR A 28 11.65 -16.06 37.20
N ILE A 29 12.07 -17.31 36.96
CA ILE A 29 13.48 -17.76 36.81
C ILE A 29 13.60 -19.28 37.01
N SER A 30 14.24 -19.92 36.03
CA SER A 30 15.03 -21.18 36.02
C SER A 30 14.41 -22.47 36.57
N GLY A 31 14.47 -23.62 35.89
CA GLY A 31 15.49 -24.13 34.98
C GLY A 31 16.03 -25.42 35.57
N ASP A 32 15.65 -26.58 35.02
CA ASP A 32 16.59 -27.63 34.61
C ASP A 32 15.90 -28.92 34.12
N LYS A 33 16.37 -29.32 32.94
CA LYS A 33 16.48 -30.65 32.34
C LYS A 33 15.96 -31.85 33.15
N LYS A 34 15.10 -32.65 32.53
CA LYS A 34 15.36 -34.08 32.26
C LYS A 34 14.37 -34.65 31.24
N SER A 35 14.92 -35.45 30.34
CA SER A 35 14.26 -36.25 29.33
C SER A 35 13.26 -37.25 29.93
N LYS A 36 12.17 -37.53 29.21
CA LYS A 36 11.88 -38.84 28.59
C LYS A 36 10.42 -38.93 28.11
N SER A 37 10.30 -39.66 27.00
CA SER A 37 9.18 -40.48 26.53
C SER A 37 7.84 -39.80 26.20
N ARG A 38 7.56 -39.84 24.89
CA ARG A 38 6.24 -40.18 24.30
C ARG A 38 5.31 -40.82 25.33
N THR A 39 4.32 -40.07 25.79
CA THR A 39 3.17 -40.64 26.48
C THR A 39 2.00 -40.62 25.51
N SER A 40 1.37 -41.76 25.44
CA SER A 40 0.30 -42.16 24.55
C SER A 40 -0.96 -41.29 24.69
N LEU A 41 -1.80 -41.34 23.66
CA LEU A 41 -3.17 -40.82 23.57
C LEU A 41 -4.15 -41.49 24.56
N ASN A 42 -3.72 -41.78 25.79
CA ASN A 42 -4.55 -42.33 26.87
C ASN A 42 -4.90 -41.29 27.96
N ALA A 43 -4.42 -40.05 27.82
CA ALA A 43 -4.67 -38.96 28.76
C ALA A 43 -6.00 -38.22 28.54
N LEU A 44 -6.89 -38.71 27.66
CA LEU A 44 -8.28 -38.26 27.54
C LEU A 44 -9.28 -39.27 28.13
N SER A 45 -8.83 -40.18 29.00
CA SER A 45 -9.75 -41.03 29.76
C SER A 45 -10.22 -40.28 31.01
N PHE A 46 -11.40 -39.67 30.92
CA PHE A 46 -12.12 -39.09 32.07
C PHE A 46 -12.59 -40.14 33.10
N TYR A 47 -12.35 -41.42 32.86
CA TYR A 47 -12.71 -42.49 33.79
C TYR A 47 -11.52 -42.84 34.70
N LYS A 48 -11.44 -42.14 35.83
CA LYS A 48 -10.82 -42.73 37.02
C LYS A 48 -11.70 -43.87 37.53
N SER A 49 -11.17 -45.09 37.58
CA SER A 49 -11.84 -46.30 38.11
C SER A 49 -12.07 -46.30 39.64
N SER A 50 -12.26 -45.12 40.24
CA SER A 50 -12.58 -44.93 41.66
C SER A 50 -13.28 -43.58 41.88
N ALA A 51 -14.26 -43.25 41.04
CA ALA A 51 -15.12 -42.10 41.26
C ALA A 51 -16.24 -42.47 42.26
N SER A 52 -16.11 -41.97 43.49
CA SER A 52 -17.21 -41.92 44.45
C SER A 52 -18.44 -41.31 43.79
N VAL A 53 -19.59 -41.94 43.96
CA VAL A 53 -20.91 -41.54 43.45
C VAL A 53 -21.17 -40.05 43.73
N TYR A 54 -20.98 -39.19 42.73
CA TYR A 54 -21.41 -37.79 42.80
C TYR A 54 -22.94 -37.75 42.65
N VAL A 55 -23.66 -37.92 43.76
CA VAL A 55 -25.09 -37.58 43.82
C VAL A 55 -25.18 -36.07 44.01
N LYS A 56 -25.65 -35.33 43.00
CA LYS A 56 -26.01 -33.91 43.20
C LYS A 56 -27.08 -33.86 44.30
N LYS A 57 -26.78 -33.23 45.44
CA LYS A 57 -27.80 -32.94 46.46
C LYS A 57 -28.79 -31.97 45.83
N VAL A 58 -29.96 -32.47 45.42
CA VAL A 58 -31.03 -31.64 44.86
C VAL A 58 -31.60 -30.78 45.98
N ASP A 59 -31.25 -29.49 46.00
CA ASP A 59 -31.85 -28.55 46.94
C ASP A 59 -33.27 -28.17 46.49
N LYS A 60 -34.13 -27.72 47.42
CA LYS A 60 -35.53 -27.37 47.08
C LYS A 60 -35.63 -26.20 46.08
N THR A 61 -34.59 -25.38 46.02
CA THR A 61 -34.44 -24.22 45.12
C THR A 61 -34.14 -24.68 43.69
N ASP A 62 -33.22 -25.65 43.52
CA ASP A 62 -32.87 -26.26 42.23
C ASP A 62 -34.07 -26.89 41.53
N LYS A 63 -34.99 -27.49 42.30
CA LYS A 63 -36.20 -28.11 41.72
C LYS A 63 -37.09 -27.08 41.01
N LYS A 64 -37.26 -25.89 41.58
CA LYS A 64 -38.10 -24.83 40.95
C LYS A 64 -37.45 -24.28 39.69
N GLU A 65 -36.12 -24.15 39.69
CA GLU A 65 -35.36 -23.68 38.53
C GLU A 65 -35.37 -24.71 37.40
N ASN A 66 -35.16 -26.00 37.70
CA ASN A 66 -35.23 -27.07 36.71
C ASN A 66 -36.61 -27.14 36.03
N VAL A 67 -37.70 -26.99 36.79
CA VAL A 67 -39.06 -26.92 36.22
C VAL A 67 -39.23 -25.69 35.34
N LYS A 68 -38.72 -24.52 35.75
CA LYS A 68 -38.78 -23.30 34.92
C LYS A 68 -38.03 -23.47 33.60
N THR A 69 -36.83 -24.06 33.63
CA THR A 69 -36.04 -24.30 32.41
C THR A 69 -36.74 -25.28 31.47
N LEU A 70 -37.34 -26.33 32.01
CA LEU A 70 -38.10 -27.31 31.24
C LEU A 70 -39.35 -26.69 30.60
N ILE A 71 -40.12 -25.90 31.36
CA ILE A 71 -41.28 -25.17 30.83
C ILE A 71 -40.86 -24.17 29.75
N ARG A 72 -39.76 -23.44 29.98
CA ARG A 72 -39.20 -22.50 29.00
C ARG A 72 -38.86 -23.21 27.69
N TYR A 73 -38.19 -24.35 27.76
CA TYR A 73 -37.80 -25.12 26.57
C TYR A 73 -39.00 -25.73 25.84
N LEU A 74 -39.91 -26.39 26.56
CA LEU A 74 -41.09 -27.01 25.98
C LEU A 74 -42.04 -25.97 25.36
N GLY A 75 -42.14 -24.78 25.97
CA GLY A 75 -42.88 -23.66 25.40
C GLY A 75 -42.20 -23.09 24.16
N TRP A 76 -40.87 -22.95 24.16
CA TRP A 76 -40.10 -22.43 23.03
C TRP A 76 -40.17 -23.32 21.78
N LYS A 77 -40.20 -24.65 21.94
CA LYS A 77 -40.30 -25.62 20.83
C LYS A 77 -41.75 -26.06 20.50
N ASN A 78 -42.77 -25.41 21.07
CA ASN A 78 -44.20 -25.69 20.83
C ASN A 78 -44.63 -27.15 21.11
N TYR A 79 -44.34 -27.66 22.30
CA TYR A 79 -44.79 -28.99 22.71
C TYR A 79 -46.33 -29.09 22.77
N SER A 80 -46.89 -30.13 22.15
CA SER A 80 -48.35 -30.32 21.99
C SER A 80 -49.10 -30.77 23.26
N GLY A 81 -48.40 -31.10 24.35
CA GLY A 81 -49.01 -31.53 25.61
C GLY A 81 -49.29 -30.38 26.59
N SER A 82 -50.07 -30.63 27.65
CA SER A 82 -50.43 -29.58 28.63
C SER A 82 -49.24 -29.15 29.51
N ILE A 83 -48.65 -27.98 29.26
CA ILE A 83 -47.51 -27.46 30.03
C ILE A 83 -48.03 -26.65 31.25
N SER A 84 -48.44 -27.32 32.33
CA SER A 84 -48.80 -26.66 33.60
C SER A 84 -47.70 -26.84 34.65
N PRO A 85 -47.33 -25.81 35.43
CA PRO A 85 -46.40 -25.95 36.57
C PRO A 85 -46.83 -27.00 37.60
N ASN A 86 -48.12 -27.36 37.64
CA ASN A 86 -48.64 -28.41 38.52
C ASN A 86 -48.39 -29.82 37.96
N LEU A 87 -48.25 -29.98 36.64
CA LEU A 87 -47.90 -31.27 36.01
C LEU A 87 -46.51 -31.74 36.43
N PHE A 88 -45.56 -30.80 36.54
CA PHE A 88 -44.17 -31.09 36.94
C PHE A 88 -43.98 -31.25 38.46
N LYS A 89 -45.05 -31.21 39.27
CA LYS A 89 -44.98 -31.57 40.69
C LYS A 89 -45.04 -33.08 40.86
N ASN A 90 -46.01 -33.72 40.21
CA ASN A 90 -46.24 -35.17 40.17
C ASN A 90 -46.70 -35.58 38.75
N PRO A 91 -45.79 -35.76 37.77
CA PRO A 91 -46.21 -36.15 36.43
C PRO A 91 -46.66 -37.61 36.39
N SER A 92 -47.59 -37.92 35.48
CA SER A 92 -47.90 -39.31 35.19
C SER A 92 -46.75 -39.95 34.40
N MET A 93 -46.68 -41.28 34.45
CA MET A 93 -45.67 -42.03 33.68
C MET A 93 -45.78 -41.78 32.18
N THR A 94 -47.01 -41.64 31.68
CA THR A 94 -47.28 -41.35 30.26
C THR A 94 -46.78 -39.94 29.88
N ASP A 95 -46.98 -38.95 30.75
CA ASP A 95 -46.52 -37.58 30.49
C ASP A 95 -44.98 -37.51 30.46
N LEU A 96 -44.31 -38.22 31.37
CA LEU A 96 -42.85 -38.26 31.42
C LEU A 96 -42.25 -38.92 30.16
N ILE A 97 -42.85 -40.01 29.68
CA ILE A 97 -42.46 -40.64 28.41
C ILE A 97 -42.67 -39.70 27.23
N ASN A 98 -43.79 -39.00 27.17
CA ASN A 98 -44.05 -38.05 26.08
C ASN A 98 -43.07 -36.88 26.10
N ILE A 99 -42.66 -36.42 27.28
CA ILE A 99 -41.62 -35.39 27.44
C ILE A 99 -40.25 -35.91 27.00
N TRP A 100 -39.86 -37.13 27.39
CA TRP A 100 -38.61 -37.75 26.93
C TRP A 100 -38.59 -37.93 25.42
N ASN A 101 -39.66 -38.45 24.83
CA ASN A 101 -39.80 -38.60 23.38
C ASN A 101 -39.62 -37.29 22.65
N PHE A 102 -40.30 -36.24 23.12
CA PHE A 102 -40.24 -34.95 22.47
C PHE A 102 -38.83 -34.37 22.51
N ILE A 103 -38.17 -34.39 23.68
CA ILE A 103 -36.84 -33.80 23.83
C ILE A 103 -35.78 -34.64 23.11
N PHE A 104 -35.88 -35.97 23.15
CA PHE A 104 -34.90 -36.84 22.50
C PHE A 104 -35.01 -36.77 20.98
N LYS A 105 -36.22 -36.63 20.41
CA LYS A 105 -36.42 -36.42 18.96
C LYS A 105 -35.81 -35.11 18.44
N HIS A 106 -35.62 -34.12 19.31
CA HIS A 106 -34.91 -32.89 18.95
C HIS A 106 -33.38 -33.08 18.85
N VAL A 107 -32.83 -34.10 19.49
CA VAL A 107 -31.41 -34.46 19.41
C VAL A 107 -31.16 -35.48 18.31
N ASP A 108 -32.00 -36.52 18.26
CA ASP A 108 -31.94 -37.57 17.26
C ASP A 108 -33.36 -37.97 16.82
N PRO A 109 -33.74 -37.69 15.55
CA PRO A 109 -35.03 -38.06 15.00
C PRO A 109 -35.34 -39.57 15.01
N GLN A 110 -34.32 -40.44 15.15
CA GLN A 110 -34.48 -41.89 15.10
C GLN A 110 -34.83 -42.53 16.47
N ILE A 111 -34.80 -41.78 17.56
CA ILE A 111 -35.02 -42.31 18.91
C ILE A 111 -36.50 -42.33 19.28
N GLU A 112 -37.00 -43.49 19.72
CA GLU A 112 -38.36 -43.67 20.24
C GLU A 112 -38.39 -44.36 21.60
N VAL A 113 -38.94 -43.65 22.59
CA VAL A 113 -39.13 -44.07 23.98
C VAL A 113 -40.59 -44.50 24.19
N ASN A 114 -40.81 -45.79 24.41
CA ASN A 114 -42.10 -46.40 24.70
C ASN A 114 -42.14 -46.96 26.12
N LYS A 115 -43.34 -47.32 26.59
CA LYS A 115 -43.57 -47.88 27.94
C LYS A 115 -42.80 -49.17 28.23
N ASP A 116 -42.35 -49.88 27.20
CA ASP A 116 -41.62 -51.15 27.34
C ASP A 116 -40.10 -51.00 27.25
N ASN A 117 -39.60 -49.91 26.63
CA ASN A 117 -38.17 -49.74 26.34
C ASN A 117 -37.51 -48.57 27.11
N TYR A 118 -38.30 -47.74 27.82
CA TYR A 118 -37.79 -46.52 28.45
C TYR A 118 -36.66 -46.78 29.45
N GLY A 119 -36.65 -47.91 30.14
CA GLY A 119 -35.61 -48.26 31.11
C GLY A 119 -34.21 -48.42 30.50
N GLU A 120 -34.12 -48.92 29.27
CA GLU A 120 -32.83 -49.12 28.56
C GLU A 120 -32.49 -47.90 27.69
N VAL A 121 -33.48 -47.40 26.94
CA VAL A 121 -33.28 -46.29 25.99
C VAL A 121 -32.89 -45.00 26.69
N VAL A 122 -33.55 -44.66 27.80
CA VAL A 122 -33.24 -43.43 28.56
C VAL A 122 -31.83 -43.51 29.18
N LEU A 123 -31.41 -44.68 29.68
CA LEU A 123 -30.06 -44.86 30.21
C LEU A 123 -28.99 -44.79 29.13
N SER A 124 -29.21 -45.47 27.99
CA SER A 124 -28.28 -45.42 26.86
C SER A 124 -28.13 -43.99 26.38
N PHE A 125 -29.25 -43.30 26.14
CA PHE A 125 -29.24 -41.93 25.66
C PHE A 125 -28.45 -40.98 26.58
N TYR A 126 -28.71 -40.98 27.89
CA TYR A 126 -27.96 -40.13 28.81
C TYR A 126 -26.48 -40.53 28.93
N LYS A 127 -26.15 -41.80 28.73
CA LYS A 127 -24.75 -42.26 28.69
C LYS A 127 -24.04 -41.83 27.40
N ASP A 128 -24.72 -41.92 26.27
CA ASP A 128 -24.18 -41.63 24.93
C ASP A 128 -23.97 -40.12 24.75
N ILE A 129 -24.89 -39.29 25.29
CA ILE A 129 -24.74 -37.83 25.30
C ILE A 129 -23.76 -37.31 26.38
N GLY A 130 -23.21 -38.21 27.21
CA GLY A 130 -22.18 -37.87 28.20
C GLY A 130 -22.69 -37.17 29.46
N TYR A 131 -23.90 -37.49 29.93
CA TYR A 131 -24.45 -36.91 31.16
C TYR A 131 -23.53 -37.18 32.37
N PRO A 132 -23.10 -36.14 33.12
CA PRO A 132 -22.04 -36.28 34.12
C PRO A 132 -22.45 -36.98 35.43
N TYR A 133 -23.76 -37.24 35.65
CA TYR A 133 -24.26 -37.87 36.87
C TYR A 133 -24.82 -39.27 36.59
N THR A 134 -24.56 -40.22 37.48
CA THR A 134 -25.01 -41.60 37.28
C THR A 134 -26.51 -41.74 37.54
N ILE A 135 -27.25 -42.21 36.54
CA ILE A 135 -28.65 -42.65 36.67
C ILE A 135 -28.62 -44.18 36.75
N SER A 136 -29.05 -44.78 37.86
CA SER A 136 -29.08 -46.24 38.02
C SER A 136 -30.37 -46.83 37.48
N LYS A 137 -30.34 -48.08 37.00
CA LYS A 137 -31.52 -48.82 36.51
C LYS A 137 -32.66 -48.88 37.54
N SER A 138 -32.32 -48.87 38.84
CA SER A 138 -33.28 -48.81 39.95
C SER A 138 -34.08 -47.50 40.03
N THR A 139 -33.57 -46.36 39.57
CA THR A 139 -34.30 -45.08 39.57
C THR A 139 -35.35 -44.99 38.47
N LEU A 140 -35.25 -45.87 37.46
CA LEU A 140 -36.18 -45.98 36.34
C LEU A 140 -37.28 -47.01 36.56
N VAL A 141 -37.22 -47.82 37.61
CA VAL A 141 -38.33 -48.74 37.96
C VAL A 141 -39.57 -47.96 38.42
N ALA A 142 -39.38 -46.79 39.05
CA ALA A 142 -40.45 -45.91 39.49
C ALA A 142 -40.04 -44.43 39.33
N PRO A 143 -39.95 -43.92 38.09
CA PRO A 143 -39.35 -42.62 37.80
C PRO A 143 -40.24 -41.44 38.23
N THR A 144 -41.49 -41.70 38.58
CA THR A 144 -42.46 -40.72 39.11
C THR A 144 -42.40 -40.57 40.64
N THR A 145 -41.61 -41.40 41.35
CA THR A 145 -41.47 -41.31 42.81
C THR A 145 -40.65 -40.08 43.20
N GLY A 146 -41.06 -39.36 44.26
CA GLY A 146 -40.60 -37.99 44.52
C GLY A 146 -39.08 -37.77 44.54
N LEU A 147 -38.29 -38.71 45.03
CA LEU A 147 -36.82 -38.61 45.03
C LEU A 147 -36.23 -38.92 43.64
N GLN A 148 -36.73 -39.97 42.97
CA GLN A 148 -36.22 -40.39 41.66
C GLN A 148 -36.64 -39.44 40.54
N TYR A 149 -37.86 -38.90 40.63
CA TYR A 149 -38.35 -37.88 39.72
C TYR A 149 -37.49 -36.62 39.74
N ASN A 150 -36.95 -36.23 40.91
CA ASN A 150 -36.04 -35.08 41.00
C ASN A 150 -34.73 -35.32 40.24
N THR A 151 -34.22 -36.55 40.24
CA THR A 151 -33.04 -36.94 39.48
C THR A 151 -33.29 -36.84 37.98
N HIS A 152 -34.42 -37.39 37.52
CA HIS A 152 -34.83 -37.35 36.10
C HIS A 152 -35.16 -35.93 35.63
N LEU A 153 -35.81 -35.13 36.47
CA LEU A 153 -36.10 -33.72 36.20
C LEU A 153 -34.82 -32.89 36.08
N SER A 154 -33.79 -33.19 36.88
CA SER A 154 -32.49 -32.52 36.79
C SER A 154 -31.75 -32.91 35.51
N ALA A 155 -31.82 -34.19 35.11
CA ALA A 155 -31.25 -34.67 33.84
C ALA A 155 -31.94 -34.05 32.62
N LEU A 156 -33.28 -33.96 32.66
CA LEU A 156 -34.09 -33.28 31.65
C LEU A 156 -33.77 -31.78 31.57
N ALA A 157 -33.68 -31.10 32.71
CA ALA A 157 -33.34 -29.68 32.74
C ALA A 157 -31.93 -29.42 32.20
N TRP A 158 -30.96 -30.27 32.52
CA TRP A 158 -29.61 -30.21 31.95
C TRP A 158 -29.63 -30.38 30.42
N LEU A 159 -30.39 -31.35 29.92
CA LEU A 159 -30.52 -31.57 28.48
C LEU A 159 -31.17 -30.37 27.78
N CYS A 160 -32.23 -29.81 28.36
CA CYS A 160 -32.85 -28.59 27.85
C CYS A 160 -31.89 -27.39 27.88
N GLN A 161 -31.04 -27.26 28.90
CA GLN A 161 -30.02 -26.21 28.94
C GLN A 161 -28.99 -26.39 27.83
N LEU A 162 -28.56 -27.63 27.58
CA LEU A 162 -27.62 -27.96 26.51
C LEU A 162 -28.22 -27.64 25.13
N LEU A 163 -29.49 -27.98 24.90
CA LEU A 163 -30.18 -27.71 23.64
C LEU A 163 -30.46 -26.22 23.40
N ILE A 164 -30.71 -25.46 24.46
CA ILE A 164 -30.82 -23.99 24.38
C ILE A 164 -29.45 -23.40 24.04
N PHE A 165 -28.39 -23.85 24.71
CA PHE A 165 -27.03 -23.42 24.42
C PHE A 165 -26.61 -23.76 22.99
N GLU A 166 -26.92 -24.97 22.52
CA GLU A 166 -26.64 -25.37 21.13
C GLU A 166 -27.32 -24.42 20.14
N ALA A 167 -28.61 -24.14 20.33
CA ALA A 167 -29.31 -23.23 19.43
C ALA A 167 -28.78 -21.79 19.52
N GLU A 168 -28.43 -21.28 20.70
CA GLU A 168 -27.89 -19.93 20.86
C GLU A 168 -26.47 -19.80 20.28
N CYS A 169 -25.63 -20.83 20.37
CA CYS A 169 -24.23 -20.75 19.92
C CYS A 169 -23.99 -21.24 18.49
N PHE A 170 -24.84 -22.13 17.96
CA PHE A 170 -24.65 -22.72 16.63
C PHE A 170 -25.67 -22.23 15.60
N ASN A 171 -26.70 -21.47 15.97
CA ASN A 171 -27.56 -20.82 14.97
C ASN A 171 -26.76 -19.81 14.13
N ASP A 172 -25.84 -19.04 14.71
CA ASP A 172 -24.96 -18.15 13.93
C ASP A 172 -24.10 -18.92 12.91
N ILE A 173 -23.65 -20.13 13.27
CA ILE A 173 -22.81 -20.99 12.42
C ILE A 173 -23.62 -21.66 11.30
N ASN A 174 -24.89 -21.98 11.55
CA ASN A 174 -25.78 -22.56 10.54
C ASN A 174 -26.41 -21.50 9.64
N GLU A 175 -26.71 -20.30 10.15
CA GLU A 175 -27.16 -19.16 9.34
C GLU A 175 -26.04 -18.68 8.40
N GLU A 176 -24.78 -18.67 8.83
CA GLU A 176 -23.63 -18.40 7.92
C GLU A 176 -23.46 -19.49 6.86
N LYS A 177 -23.74 -20.76 7.16
CA LYS A 177 -23.65 -21.85 6.17
C LYS A 177 -24.81 -21.88 5.18
N ASP A 178 -26.01 -21.53 5.61
CA ASP A 178 -27.15 -21.37 4.69
C ASP A 178 -27.05 -20.06 3.89
N MET A 179 -26.40 -19.00 4.41
CA MET A 179 -26.06 -17.81 3.62
C MET A 179 -24.88 -18.02 2.67
N ASN A 180 -23.96 -18.95 2.94
CA ASN A 180 -22.94 -19.35 1.96
C ASN A 180 -23.43 -20.42 0.97
N CYS A 181 -24.66 -20.93 1.17
CA CYS A 181 -25.42 -21.67 0.17
C CYS A 181 -26.49 -20.78 -0.49
N SER A 182 -26.44 -19.46 -0.26
CA SER A 182 -27.06 -18.49 -1.15
C SER A 182 -26.42 -18.62 -2.51
N TYR A 183 -27.25 -18.78 -3.53
CA TYR A 183 -26.90 -18.78 -4.94
C TYR A 183 -26.31 -17.44 -5.44
N ASP A 184 -25.88 -16.56 -4.54
CA ASP A 184 -25.28 -15.26 -4.85
C ASP A 184 -23.76 -15.28 -4.72
N PHE A 185 -23.15 -15.56 -5.87
CA PHE A 185 -22.00 -14.87 -6.44
C PHE A 185 -21.32 -13.83 -5.53
N ASN A 186 -20.24 -14.24 -4.87
CA ASN A 186 -19.24 -13.27 -4.43
C ASN A 186 -18.59 -12.61 -5.65
N GLU A 187 -18.34 -11.30 -5.55
CA GLU A 187 -17.72 -10.41 -6.55
C GLU A 187 -16.40 -10.94 -7.16
N ASP A 188 -15.76 -11.92 -6.52
CA ASP A 188 -14.47 -12.48 -6.89
C ASP A 188 -14.52 -13.59 -7.97
N GLY A 189 -15.69 -13.98 -8.47
CA GLY A 189 -15.78 -14.91 -9.62
C GLY A 189 -15.12 -16.28 -9.40
N GLU A 190 -14.77 -16.61 -8.16
CA GLU A 190 -14.05 -17.84 -7.84
C GLU A 190 -15.05 -19.00 -7.84
N ILE A 191 -15.00 -19.81 -8.90
CA ILE A 191 -15.73 -21.07 -8.95
C ILE A 191 -15.06 -22.00 -7.94
N LYS A 192 -15.58 -22.02 -6.72
CA LYS A 192 -15.11 -22.93 -5.67
C LYS A 192 -15.36 -24.37 -6.12
N MET A 193 -14.27 -25.10 -6.33
CA MET A 193 -14.30 -26.48 -6.78
C MET A 193 -15.05 -27.38 -5.79
N GLU A 194 -15.04 -27.02 -4.51
CA GLU A 194 -15.75 -27.71 -3.44
C GLU A 194 -17.26 -27.70 -3.67
N ASP A 195 -17.83 -26.56 -4.09
CA ASP A 195 -19.26 -26.42 -4.35
C ASP A 195 -19.67 -27.22 -5.59
N PHE A 196 -18.81 -27.25 -6.61
CA PHE A 196 -19.01 -28.06 -7.81
C PHE A 196 -18.97 -29.57 -7.50
N ILE A 197 -17.99 -30.02 -6.71
CA ILE A 197 -17.88 -31.42 -6.29
C ILE A 197 -19.10 -31.82 -5.47
N LEU A 198 -19.52 -30.98 -4.53
CA LEU A 198 -20.69 -31.25 -3.69
C LEU A 198 -21.98 -31.32 -4.52
N GLN A 199 -22.16 -30.42 -5.48
CA GLN A 199 -23.32 -30.42 -6.36
C GLN A 199 -23.32 -31.63 -7.31
N SER A 200 -22.16 -31.99 -7.85
CA SER A 200 -22.00 -33.17 -8.70
C SER A 200 -22.27 -34.47 -7.92
N TYR A 201 -21.79 -34.54 -6.68
CA TYR A 201 -22.01 -35.68 -5.80
C TYR A 201 -23.48 -35.81 -5.37
N LYS A 202 -24.15 -34.70 -5.04
CA LYS A 202 -25.60 -34.69 -4.76
C LYS A 202 -26.42 -35.14 -5.97
N SER A 203 -26.08 -34.66 -7.17
CA SER A 203 -26.75 -35.04 -8.42
C SER A 203 -26.54 -36.53 -8.74
N TYR A 204 -25.33 -37.04 -8.48
CA TYR A 204 -25.00 -38.47 -8.60
C TYR A 204 -25.81 -39.34 -7.63
N ILE A 205 -25.89 -38.94 -6.34
CA ILE A 205 -26.70 -39.65 -5.33
C ILE A 205 -28.18 -39.65 -5.72
N ASN A 206 -28.69 -38.52 -6.21
CA ASN A 206 -30.10 -38.36 -6.60
C ASN A 206 -30.42 -38.97 -7.97
N LYS A 207 -29.43 -39.52 -8.69
CA LYS A 207 -29.54 -40.04 -10.06
C LYS A 207 -30.13 -39.02 -11.05
N GLU A 208 -29.90 -37.74 -10.81
CA GLU A 208 -30.29 -36.70 -11.75
C GLU A 208 -29.25 -36.63 -12.86
N GLU A 209 -29.66 -36.98 -14.09
CA GLU A 209 -28.82 -37.01 -15.29
C GLU A 209 -28.60 -35.60 -15.89
N LYS A 210 -28.59 -34.55 -15.05
CA LYS A 210 -28.17 -33.22 -15.49
C LYS A 210 -26.65 -33.22 -15.53
N ASN A 211 -26.09 -33.04 -16.72
CA ASN A 211 -24.65 -32.85 -16.91
C ASN A 211 -24.18 -31.63 -16.10
N ALA A 212 -23.70 -31.85 -14.88
CA ALA A 212 -23.06 -30.83 -14.06
C ALA A 212 -21.92 -30.13 -14.83
N ASN A 213 -21.28 -30.84 -15.76
CA ASN A 213 -20.28 -30.32 -16.69
C ASN A 213 -20.83 -29.22 -17.61
N ASP A 214 -22.08 -29.31 -18.09
CA ASP A 214 -22.63 -28.29 -19.00
C ASP A 214 -22.88 -26.97 -18.27
N VAL A 215 -23.28 -27.05 -17.00
CA VAL A 215 -23.44 -25.88 -16.12
C VAL A 215 -22.08 -25.25 -15.79
N LEU A 216 -21.05 -26.07 -15.55
CA LEU A 216 -19.69 -25.60 -15.31
C LEU A 216 -19.09 -24.94 -16.56
N ASN A 217 -19.22 -25.57 -17.73
CA ASN A 217 -18.73 -25.04 -18.99
C ASN A 217 -19.40 -23.71 -19.32
N ALA A 218 -20.72 -23.61 -19.19
CA ALA A 218 -21.44 -22.35 -19.40
C ALA A 218 -21.02 -21.24 -18.42
N LYS A 219 -20.59 -21.58 -17.20
CA LYS A 219 -20.05 -20.62 -16.23
C LYS A 219 -18.62 -20.20 -16.58
N LEU A 220 -17.78 -21.16 -16.97
CA LEU A 220 -16.41 -20.91 -17.40
C LEU A 220 -16.38 -20.03 -18.65
N ASP A 221 -17.26 -20.28 -19.62
CA ASP A 221 -17.38 -19.48 -20.84
C ASP A 221 -17.75 -18.03 -20.56
N LYS A 222 -18.63 -17.79 -19.57
CA LYS A 222 -18.97 -16.43 -19.12
C LYS A 222 -17.78 -15.72 -18.49
N GLU A 223 -17.01 -16.41 -17.66
CA GLU A 223 -15.83 -15.82 -17.01
C GLU A 223 -14.72 -15.52 -18.04
N ILE A 224 -14.51 -16.44 -19.00
CA ILE A 224 -13.60 -16.21 -20.13
C ILE A 224 -14.04 -14.97 -20.92
N ALA A 225 -15.33 -14.81 -21.22
CA ALA A 225 -15.84 -13.65 -21.93
C ALA A 225 -15.64 -12.34 -21.15
N ARG A 226 -15.83 -12.36 -19.82
CA ARG A 226 -15.54 -11.21 -18.94
C ARG A 226 -14.07 -10.84 -18.99
N LEU A 227 -13.17 -11.80 -18.79
CA LEU A 227 -11.72 -11.58 -18.83
C LEU A 227 -11.25 -11.09 -20.20
N GLN A 228 -11.82 -11.60 -21.29
CA GLN A 228 -11.53 -11.12 -22.64
C GLN A 228 -11.95 -9.66 -22.84
N ASN A 229 -13.12 -9.26 -22.33
CA ASN A 229 -13.55 -7.86 -22.38
C ASN A 229 -12.62 -6.96 -21.56
N ASP A 230 -12.22 -7.37 -20.36
CA ASP A 230 -11.30 -6.60 -19.51
C ASP A 230 -9.91 -6.44 -20.16
N VAL A 231 -9.37 -7.52 -20.75
CA VAL A 231 -8.12 -7.46 -21.51
C VAL A 231 -8.26 -6.53 -22.71
N SER A 232 -9.39 -6.58 -23.43
CA SER A 232 -9.63 -5.75 -24.60
C SER A 232 -9.71 -4.27 -24.20
N ALA A 233 -10.47 -3.91 -23.17
CA ALA A 233 -10.56 -2.54 -22.64
C ALA A 233 -9.19 -2.01 -22.19
N LYS A 234 -8.40 -2.82 -21.46
CA LYS A 234 -7.04 -2.43 -21.06
C LYS A 234 -6.11 -2.28 -22.26
N SER A 235 -6.27 -3.11 -23.29
CA SER A 235 -5.47 -3.01 -24.51
C SER A 235 -5.75 -1.71 -25.28
N GLU A 236 -7.03 -1.28 -25.34
CA GLU A 236 -7.43 -0.01 -25.94
C GLU A 236 -6.87 1.19 -25.16
N ASP A 237 -6.94 1.17 -23.82
CA ASP A 237 -6.35 2.21 -22.97
C ASP A 237 -4.82 2.31 -23.17
N ILE A 238 -4.13 1.17 -23.31
CA ILE A 238 -2.68 1.16 -23.63
C ILE A 238 -2.41 1.81 -24.99
N VAL A 239 -3.23 1.52 -26.01
CA VAL A 239 -3.08 2.12 -27.34
C VAL A 239 -3.31 3.63 -27.30
N GLU A 240 -4.33 4.10 -26.57
CA GLU A 240 -4.62 5.52 -26.40
C GLU A 240 -3.47 6.24 -25.67
N LYS A 241 -2.96 5.65 -24.58
CA LYS A 241 -1.81 6.20 -23.85
C LYS A 241 -0.55 6.25 -24.71
N LYS A 242 -0.28 5.22 -25.51
CA LYS A 242 0.84 5.22 -26.48
C LYS A 242 0.69 6.35 -27.50
N LYS A 243 -0.52 6.61 -28.00
CA LYS A 243 -0.78 7.72 -28.92
C LYS A 243 -0.49 9.08 -28.25
N LYS A 244 -0.96 9.30 -27.02
CA LYS A 244 -0.67 10.52 -26.24
C LYS A 244 0.83 10.72 -26.00
N ILE A 245 1.57 9.65 -25.73
CA ILE A 245 3.04 9.72 -25.58
C ILE A 245 3.71 10.17 -26.88
N GLU A 246 3.28 9.66 -28.04
CA GLU A 246 3.85 10.07 -29.32
C GLU A 246 3.50 11.53 -29.68
N GLU A 247 2.29 11.99 -29.34
CA GLU A 247 1.90 13.41 -29.46
C GLU A 247 2.79 14.32 -28.61
N ILE A 248 3.00 13.97 -27.33
CA ILE A 248 3.91 14.71 -26.44
C ILE A 248 5.33 14.74 -27.00
N LYS A 249 5.82 13.61 -27.52
CA LYS A 249 7.16 13.51 -28.12
C LYS A 249 7.31 14.41 -29.35
N ASN A 250 6.26 14.54 -30.17
CA ASN A 250 6.26 15.48 -31.30
C ASN A 250 6.27 16.94 -30.83
N HIS A 251 5.47 17.29 -29.82
CA HIS A 251 5.52 18.62 -29.21
C HIS A 251 6.88 18.93 -28.57
N MET A 252 7.55 17.95 -27.98
CA MET A 252 8.91 18.14 -27.46
C MET A 252 9.91 18.46 -28.56
N LYS A 253 9.84 17.78 -29.71
CA LYS A 253 10.70 18.10 -30.88
C LYS A 253 10.43 19.50 -31.41
N GLU A 254 9.16 19.87 -31.56
CA GLU A 254 8.78 21.23 -31.98
C GLU A 254 9.30 22.29 -30.99
N ASN A 255 9.18 22.04 -29.69
CA ASN A 255 9.70 22.92 -28.66
C ASN A 255 11.24 23.04 -28.72
N GLU A 256 11.97 21.95 -29.00
CA GLU A 256 13.41 22.02 -29.23
C GLU A 256 13.78 22.90 -30.43
N GLU A 257 13.02 22.82 -31.53
CA GLU A 257 13.20 23.69 -32.69
C GLU A 257 12.89 25.16 -32.36
N LEU A 258 11.84 25.43 -31.59
CA LEU A 258 11.51 26.76 -31.10
C LEU A 258 12.60 27.33 -30.18
N ILE A 259 13.19 26.50 -29.30
CA ILE A 259 14.31 26.89 -28.45
C ILE A 259 15.53 27.26 -29.31
N LYS A 260 15.85 26.46 -30.34
CA LYS A 260 16.93 26.78 -31.29
C LYS A 260 16.66 28.10 -32.01
N ARG A 261 15.43 28.32 -32.49
CA ARG A 261 15.03 29.56 -33.14
C ARG A 261 15.12 30.76 -32.20
N ASN A 262 14.68 30.63 -30.96
CA ASN A 262 14.80 31.69 -29.96
C ASN A 262 16.25 32.02 -29.63
N LYS A 263 17.16 31.03 -29.60
CA LYS A 263 18.60 31.29 -29.44
C LYS A 263 19.15 32.15 -30.58
N VAL A 264 18.81 31.81 -31.82
CA VAL A 264 19.22 32.60 -33.00
C VAL A 264 18.66 34.02 -32.94
N LEU A 265 17.38 34.18 -32.65
CA LEU A 265 16.74 35.50 -32.51
C LEU A 265 17.35 36.33 -31.36
N CYS A 266 17.74 35.70 -30.26
CA CYS A 266 18.44 36.38 -29.17
C CYS A 266 19.83 36.88 -29.60
N GLU A 267 20.57 36.09 -30.39
CA GLU A 267 21.86 36.50 -30.95
C GLU A 267 21.71 37.64 -31.96
N GLU A 268 20.71 37.58 -32.83
CA GLU A 268 20.38 38.66 -33.77
C GLU A 268 19.97 39.94 -33.04
N ASN A 269 19.13 39.85 -32.01
CA ASN A 269 18.77 40.99 -31.18
C ASN A 269 19.99 41.61 -30.47
N LYS A 270 20.95 40.80 -30.03
CA LYS A 270 22.22 41.32 -29.47
C LYS A 270 23.02 42.08 -30.53
N LYS A 271 23.11 41.54 -31.76
CA LYS A 271 23.78 42.23 -32.88
C LYS A 271 23.08 43.53 -33.25
N ILE A 272 21.74 43.54 -33.33
CA ILE A 272 20.95 44.74 -33.63
C ILE A 272 21.16 45.79 -32.53
N LYS A 273 21.11 45.39 -31.25
CA LYS A 273 21.40 46.31 -30.14
C LYS A 273 22.80 46.90 -30.23
N LEU A 274 23.81 46.10 -30.57
CA LEU A 274 25.19 46.56 -30.75
C LEU A 274 25.30 47.57 -31.91
N LEU A 275 24.67 47.27 -33.05
CA LEU A 275 24.64 48.19 -34.19
C LEU A 275 23.93 49.50 -33.83
N TYR A 276 22.82 49.42 -33.10
CA TYR A 276 22.09 50.59 -32.63
C TYR A 276 22.92 51.44 -31.66
N THR A 277 23.61 50.82 -30.69
CA THR A 277 24.48 51.56 -29.77
C THR A 277 25.65 52.22 -30.50
N ASN A 278 26.26 51.53 -31.46
CA ASN A 278 27.35 52.09 -32.27
C ASN A 278 26.86 53.29 -33.10
N SER A 279 25.70 53.16 -33.75
CA SER A 279 25.09 54.24 -34.52
C SER A 279 24.73 55.44 -33.63
N LEU A 280 24.25 55.20 -32.41
CA LEU A 280 23.96 56.27 -31.44
C LEU A 280 25.25 56.98 -30.98
N GLU A 281 26.33 56.24 -30.77
CA GLU A 281 27.64 56.83 -30.45
C GLU A 281 28.21 57.67 -31.59
N GLU A 282 28.10 57.19 -32.84
CA GLU A 282 28.48 57.96 -34.03
C GLU A 282 27.66 59.23 -34.16
N THR A 283 26.35 59.14 -33.94
CA THR A 283 25.45 60.32 -33.97
C THR A 283 25.86 61.34 -32.91
N LYS A 284 26.14 60.90 -31.67
CA LYS A 284 26.64 61.79 -30.61
C LYS A 284 27.99 62.41 -30.92
N LYS A 285 28.90 61.70 -31.62
CA LYS A 285 30.18 62.26 -32.07
C LYS A 285 29.94 63.36 -33.11
N LEU A 286 29.10 63.09 -34.11
CA LEU A 286 28.73 64.07 -35.14
C LEU A 286 28.03 65.30 -34.53
N GLU A 287 27.13 65.12 -33.56
CA GLU A 287 26.50 66.23 -32.83
C GLU A 287 27.53 67.12 -32.12
N LYS A 288 28.53 66.50 -31.46
CA LYS A 288 29.62 67.26 -30.82
C LYS A 288 30.48 68.01 -31.84
N GLU A 289 30.79 67.40 -32.98
CA GLU A 289 31.53 68.06 -34.06
C GLU A 289 30.75 69.24 -34.63
N ILE A 290 29.44 69.09 -34.84
CA ILE A 290 28.56 70.18 -35.28
C ILE A 290 28.56 71.32 -34.25
N GLU A 291 28.48 71.00 -32.96
CA GLU A 291 28.48 72.01 -31.89
C GLU A 291 29.81 72.76 -31.80
N MET A 292 30.93 72.04 -31.92
CA MET A 292 32.26 72.65 -32.01
C MET A 292 32.37 73.57 -33.23
N CYS A 293 31.87 73.13 -34.39
CA CYS A 293 31.90 73.92 -35.61
C CYS A 293 31.03 75.18 -35.49
N LYS A 294 29.84 75.08 -34.87
CA LYS A 294 28.99 76.24 -34.56
C LYS A 294 29.70 77.25 -33.66
N LYS A 295 30.35 76.77 -32.60
CA LYS A 295 31.09 77.64 -31.67
C LYS A 295 32.24 78.35 -32.38
N ALA A 296 33.04 77.62 -33.17
CA ALA A 296 34.12 78.19 -33.96
C ALA A 296 33.60 79.24 -34.96
N ASN A 297 32.48 78.97 -35.63
CA ASN A 297 31.86 79.92 -36.55
C ASN A 297 31.33 81.18 -35.83
N GLN A 298 30.77 81.02 -34.63
CA GLN A 298 30.34 82.16 -33.81
C GLN A 298 31.53 83.01 -33.34
N GLU A 299 32.63 82.37 -32.94
CA GLU A 299 33.87 83.07 -32.59
C GLU A 299 34.45 83.83 -33.78
N GLU A 300 34.49 83.24 -34.98
CA GLU A 300 34.90 83.93 -36.21
C GLU A 300 33.96 85.07 -36.58
N LYS A 301 32.64 84.92 -36.37
CA LYS A 301 31.67 86.00 -36.57
C LYS A 301 31.96 87.18 -35.63
N VAL A 302 32.19 86.91 -34.34
CA VAL A 302 32.56 87.94 -33.35
C VAL A 302 33.89 88.61 -33.71
N LYS A 303 34.88 87.86 -34.20
CA LYS A 303 36.14 88.44 -34.69
C LYS A 303 35.89 89.36 -35.88
N THR A 304 35.08 88.93 -36.83
CA THR A 304 34.71 89.73 -38.01
C THR A 304 33.97 91.01 -37.60
N GLU A 305 33.02 90.92 -36.68
CA GLU A 305 32.30 92.08 -36.12
C GLU A 305 33.26 93.06 -35.43
N LYS A 306 34.22 92.57 -34.63
CA LYS A 306 35.25 93.41 -34.00
C LYS A 306 36.15 94.09 -35.04
N ILE A 307 36.53 93.40 -36.11
CA ILE A 307 37.31 93.98 -37.21
C ILE A 307 36.50 95.09 -37.90
N VAL A 308 35.21 94.87 -38.16
CA VAL A 308 34.31 95.89 -38.73
C VAL A 308 34.18 97.10 -37.79
N GLU A 309 34.04 96.88 -36.49
CA GLU A 309 33.97 97.96 -35.50
C GLU A 309 35.29 98.76 -35.44
N GLN A 310 36.44 98.09 -35.54
CA GLN A 310 37.74 98.73 -35.65
C GLN A 310 37.87 99.54 -36.94
N ILE A 311 37.41 99.01 -38.08
CA ILE A 311 37.36 99.74 -39.37
C ILE A 311 36.50 100.99 -39.24
N ASN A 312 35.36 100.92 -38.55
CA ASN A 312 34.49 102.08 -38.32
C ASN A 312 35.13 103.11 -37.38
N LYS A 313 35.78 102.69 -36.29
CA LYS A 313 36.54 103.58 -35.40
C LYS A 313 37.68 104.27 -36.12
N VAL A 314 38.41 103.56 -36.99
CA VAL A 314 39.46 104.14 -37.82
C VAL A 314 38.86 105.16 -38.81
N LYS A 315 37.72 104.86 -39.44
CA LYS A 315 37.00 105.82 -40.30
C LYS A 315 36.55 107.08 -39.54
N GLU A 316 36.08 106.95 -38.30
CA GLU A 316 35.68 108.10 -37.45
C GLU A 316 36.88 108.95 -37.01
N VAL A 317 38.01 108.32 -36.68
CA VAL A 317 39.27 109.01 -36.34
C VAL A 317 39.82 109.73 -37.58
N LEU A 318 39.69 109.13 -38.76
CA LEU A 318 40.09 109.74 -40.03
C LEU A 318 39.25 110.98 -40.39
N GLN A 319 37.99 111.03 -39.97
CA GLN A 319 37.10 112.19 -40.19
C GLN A 319 37.28 113.34 -39.19
N LYS A 320 37.93 113.11 -38.04
CA LYS A 320 38.01 114.08 -36.93
C LYS A 320 39.37 114.73 -36.70
N GLN A 321 40.40 114.45 -37.49
CA GLN A 321 41.73 115.06 -37.32
C GLN A 321 42.03 116.14 -38.37
N THR A 322 41.89 117.41 -37.96
CA THR A 322 42.73 118.50 -38.46
C THR A 322 43.96 118.61 -37.55
N LEU A 323 45.13 118.63 -38.18
CA LEU A 323 46.46 118.57 -37.57
C LEU A 323 46.69 119.65 -36.50
N ASN A 324 47.28 119.28 -35.36
CA ASN A 324 48.08 120.20 -34.55
C ASN A 324 49.48 119.61 -34.28
N LYS A 325 50.51 120.36 -34.72
CA LYS A 325 51.91 119.95 -34.86
C LYS A 325 52.71 120.10 -33.55
N ALA A 326 52.06 120.49 -32.45
CA ALA A 326 52.70 120.78 -31.16
C ALA A 326 52.66 119.63 -30.13
N GLN A 327 51.86 118.58 -30.35
CA GLN A 327 51.74 117.45 -29.43
C GLN A 327 52.81 116.35 -29.62
N PHE A 328 53.58 116.43 -30.71
CA PHE A 328 54.57 115.40 -31.06
C PHE A 328 55.82 115.42 -30.17
N LEU A 329 56.13 116.55 -29.54
CA LEU A 329 57.31 116.69 -28.67
C LEU A 329 57.05 116.23 -27.23
N GLN A 330 55.81 116.34 -26.74
CA GLN A 330 55.43 115.86 -25.41
C GLN A 330 55.20 114.35 -25.39
N MET A 331 54.79 113.78 -26.54
CA MET A 331 54.59 112.34 -26.71
C MET A 331 55.91 111.55 -26.67
N ASN A 332 57.04 112.15 -27.02
CA ASN A 332 58.32 111.44 -27.10
C ASN A 332 58.97 111.20 -25.72
N GLU A 333 58.69 112.05 -24.72
CA GLU A 333 59.10 111.81 -23.32
C GLU A 333 58.21 110.76 -22.63
N ASP A 334 56.92 110.75 -22.94
CA ASP A 334 55.99 109.73 -22.44
C ASP A 334 56.22 108.36 -23.10
N ILE A 335 56.76 108.31 -24.32
CA ILE A 335 57.15 107.07 -25.00
C ILE A 335 58.30 106.36 -24.28
N GLU A 336 59.29 107.06 -23.72
CA GLU A 336 60.36 106.40 -22.96
C GLU A 336 59.93 105.94 -21.57
N LYS A 337 59.15 106.73 -20.83
CA LYS A 337 58.58 106.28 -19.55
C LYS A 337 57.60 105.11 -19.72
N ASN A 338 56.89 105.05 -20.84
CA ASN A 338 56.02 103.92 -21.16
C ASN A 338 56.80 102.70 -21.66
N LYS A 339 57.96 102.85 -22.31
CA LYS A 339 58.84 101.72 -22.64
C LYS A 339 59.38 101.02 -21.39
N GLU A 340 59.78 101.75 -20.34
CA GLU A 340 60.21 101.14 -19.08
C GLU A 340 59.06 100.41 -18.35
N LYS A 341 57.85 100.99 -18.32
CA LYS A 341 56.66 100.32 -17.77
C LYS A 341 56.25 99.11 -18.61
N ILE A 342 56.36 99.19 -19.93
CA ILE A 342 56.11 98.06 -20.84
C ILE A 342 57.13 96.95 -20.59
N GLU A 343 58.42 97.26 -20.36
CA GLU A 343 59.43 96.23 -20.10
C GLU A 343 59.25 95.56 -18.72
N GLN A 344 58.79 96.30 -17.69
CA GLN A 344 58.38 95.73 -16.40
C GLN A 344 57.13 94.86 -16.52
N ILE A 345 56.07 95.34 -17.19
CA ILE A 345 54.84 94.58 -17.43
C ILE A 345 55.13 93.35 -18.32
N LYS A 346 56.07 93.43 -19.27
CA LYS A 346 56.47 92.32 -20.13
C LYS A 346 57.26 91.25 -19.38
N ASN A 347 58.02 91.63 -18.35
CA ASN A 347 58.67 90.69 -17.43
C ASN A 347 57.66 90.06 -16.45
N GLU A 348 56.65 90.81 -16.01
CA GLU A 348 55.55 90.31 -15.18
C GLU A 348 54.57 89.41 -15.97
N ILE A 349 54.32 89.73 -17.25
CA ILE A 349 53.61 88.85 -18.18
C ILE A 349 54.44 87.59 -18.45
N LYS A 350 55.77 87.66 -18.55
CA LYS A 350 56.62 86.45 -18.69
C LYS A 350 56.60 85.56 -17.44
N SER A 351 56.53 86.12 -16.23
CA SER A 351 56.39 85.30 -15.00
C SER A 351 54.99 84.69 -14.90
N LEU A 352 53.94 85.46 -15.13
CA LEU A 352 52.55 84.97 -15.14
C LEU A 352 52.29 83.96 -16.28
N ASN A 353 52.90 84.15 -17.45
CA ASN A 353 52.78 83.22 -18.58
C ASN A 353 53.62 81.94 -18.41
N ASN A 354 54.53 81.90 -17.43
CA ASN A 354 55.19 80.67 -16.98
C ASN A 354 54.42 79.97 -15.84
N GLU A 355 53.62 80.70 -15.04
CA GLU A 355 52.72 80.11 -14.04
C GLU A 355 51.39 79.61 -14.62
N HIS A 356 50.86 80.27 -15.66
CA HIS A 356 49.59 79.88 -16.29
C HIS A 356 49.60 78.45 -16.88
N PRO A 357 50.67 77.98 -17.55
CA PRO A 357 50.77 76.61 -18.02
C PRO A 357 50.79 75.61 -16.87
N THR A 358 51.51 75.92 -15.78
CA THR A 358 51.63 74.99 -14.64
C THR A 358 50.35 74.93 -13.81
N LEU A 359 49.61 76.03 -13.67
CA LEU A 359 48.27 76.04 -13.04
C LEU A 359 47.21 75.40 -13.93
N SER A 360 47.25 75.65 -15.24
CA SER A 360 46.35 75.02 -16.21
C SER A 360 46.60 73.51 -16.31
N GLU A 361 47.85 73.08 -16.26
CA GLU A 361 48.23 71.66 -16.22
C GLU A 361 47.81 71.01 -14.90
N LYS A 362 47.97 71.69 -13.75
CA LYS A 362 47.43 71.23 -12.46
C LYS A 362 45.90 71.12 -12.47
N LEU A 363 45.20 72.07 -13.09
CA LEU A 363 43.74 72.05 -13.23
C LEU A 363 43.29 70.91 -14.15
N ASN A 364 43.96 70.72 -15.30
CA ASN A 364 43.68 69.62 -16.22
C ASN A 364 44.00 68.25 -15.60
N ASN A 365 45.07 68.14 -14.82
CA ASN A 365 45.41 66.91 -14.10
C ASN A 365 44.34 66.59 -13.04
N ARG A 366 43.92 67.57 -12.23
CA ARG A 366 42.80 67.42 -11.28
C ARG A 366 41.49 67.07 -11.98
N ASN A 367 41.23 67.62 -13.16
CA ASN A 367 40.03 67.33 -13.96
C ASN A 367 40.09 65.92 -14.57
N SER A 368 41.28 65.48 -15.02
CA SER A 368 41.57 64.09 -15.41
C SER A 368 41.27 63.13 -14.25
N ASP A 369 41.74 63.46 -13.05
CA ASP A 369 41.58 62.61 -11.88
C ASP A 369 40.11 62.54 -11.43
N LEU A 370 39.37 63.65 -11.49
CA LEU A 370 37.92 63.69 -11.25
C LEU A 370 37.14 62.84 -12.27
N LYS A 371 37.50 62.90 -13.55
CA LYS A 371 36.91 62.05 -14.59
C LYS A 371 37.23 60.57 -14.39
N LYS A 372 38.46 60.24 -13.97
CA LYS A 372 38.86 58.86 -13.62
C LYS A 372 38.10 58.36 -12.40
N LEU A 373 37.91 59.21 -11.37
CA LEU A 373 37.15 58.86 -10.17
C LEU A 373 35.67 58.63 -10.50
N ALA A 374 35.06 59.51 -11.29
CA ALA A 374 33.68 59.38 -11.74
C ALA A 374 33.48 58.12 -12.59
N LYS A 375 34.44 57.80 -13.48
CA LYS A 375 34.45 56.57 -14.25
C LYS A 375 34.55 55.34 -13.34
N SER A 376 35.47 55.35 -12.37
CA SER A 376 35.62 54.26 -11.40
C SER A 376 34.37 54.04 -10.54
N VAL A 377 33.67 55.11 -10.14
CA VAL A 377 32.40 55.01 -9.41
C VAL A 377 31.31 54.40 -10.29
N ASN A 378 31.18 54.83 -11.54
CA ASN A 378 30.20 54.27 -12.48
C ASN A 378 30.52 52.82 -12.86
N ASP A 379 31.80 52.47 -12.98
CA ASP A 379 32.25 51.09 -13.25
C ASP A 379 31.89 50.19 -12.06
N LYS A 380 32.14 50.63 -10.81
CA LYS A 380 31.71 49.89 -9.60
C LYS A 380 30.19 49.81 -9.46
N LEU A 381 29.45 50.87 -9.80
CA LEU A 381 27.98 50.85 -9.77
C LEU A 381 27.41 49.85 -10.79
N SER A 382 28.04 49.78 -11.97
CA SER A 382 27.69 48.82 -13.02
C SER A 382 28.03 47.38 -12.62
N GLU A 383 29.16 47.17 -11.94
CA GLU A 383 29.56 45.88 -11.38
C GLU A 383 28.57 45.40 -10.30
N ILE A 384 28.12 46.31 -9.43
CA ILE A 384 27.08 46.03 -8.42
C ILE A 384 25.74 45.68 -9.09
N LEU A 385 25.32 46.41 -10.12
CA LEU A 385 24.08 46.14 -10.88
C LEU A 385 24.15 44.81 -11.66
N GLN A 386 25.31 44.45 -12.21
CA GLN A 386 25.51 43.13 -12.83
C GLN A 386 25.46 42.01 -11.78
N SER A 387 26.06 42.24 -10.61
CA SER A 387 26.01 41.30 -9.49
C SER A 387 24.57 41.10 -9.00
N LEU A 388 23.79 42.17 -8.84
CA LEU A 388 22.40 42.10 -8.42
C LEU A 388 21.50 41.36 -9.44
N ASN A 389 21.71 41.57 -10.74
CA ASN A 389 20.99 40.87 -11.80
C ASN A 389 21.32 39.36 -11.88
N LEU A 390 22.51 38.94 -11.43
CA LEU A 390 22.90 37.54 -11.41
C LEU A 390 22.28 36.77 -10.23
N TYR A 391 21.96 37.45 -9.12
CA TYR A 391 21.50 36.81 -7.89
C TYR A 391 19.97 36.84 -7.66
N ARG A 392 19.16 37.63 -8.40
CA ARG A 392 17.68 37.55 -8.30
C ARG A 392 16.89 38.26 -9.42
N ASN A 393 15.72 37.71 -9.77
CA ASN A 393 14.62 38.37 -10.53
C ASN A 393 13.96 39.49 -9.69
N ILE A 394 14.71 40.48 -9.22
CA ILE A 394 14.15 41.67 -8.56
C ILE A 394 13.80 42.71 -9.63
N SER A 395 12.64 43.33 -9.48
CA SER A 395 12.13 44.43 -10.31
C SER A 395 13.22 45.48 -10.56
N SER A 396 13.80 45.43 -11.75
CA SER A 396 14.85 46.35 -12.23
C SER A 396 14.34 47.80 -12.41
N SER A 397 13.08 48.07 -12.07
CA SER A 397 12.41 49.34 -12.39
C SER A 397 12.81 50.50 -11.48
N GLU A 398 13.25 50.23 -10.24
CA GLU A 398 13.52 51.29 -9.25
C GLU A 398 15.00 51.69 -9.20
N TRP A 399 15.93 50.73 -9.30
CA TRP A 399 17.38 50.99 -9.36
C TRP A 399 17.81 51.76 -10.61
N ASN A 400 17.07 51.62 -11.71
CA ASN A 400 17.32 52.38 -12.94
C ASN A 400 17.10 53.90 -12.78
N LYS A 401 16.46 54.37 -11.71
CA LYS A 401 16.31 55.82 -11.43
C LYS A 401 17.60 56.48 -10.96
N ILE A 402 18.57 55.70 -10.48
CA ILE A 402 19.87 56.19 -9.99
C ILE A 402 20.92 56.23 -11.13
N ASN A 403 20.58 55.79 -12.35
CA ASN A 403 21.55 55.35 -13.35
C ASN A 403 22.51 56.39 -13.94
N HIS A 404 22.39 57.69 -13.67
CA HIS A 404 23.35 58.64 -14.23
C HIS A 404 23.60 59.82 -13.32
N VAL A 405 24.71 59.74 -12.56
CA VAL A 405 25.36 60.94 -12.01
C VAL A 405 26.04 61.66 -13.17
N SER A 406 25.41 62.73 -13.65
CA SER A 406 25.99 63.62 -14.65
C SER A 406 26.68 64.78 -13.93
N ILE A 407 28.02 64.82 -13.97
CA ILE A 407 28.78 65.87 -13.31
C ILE A 407 28.76 67.11 -14.19
N ASN A 408 27.99 68.14 -13.80
CA ASN A 408 27.97 69.45 -14.42
C ASN A 408 29.07 70.33 -13.80
N ILE A 409 30.14 70.56 -14.56
CA ILE A 409 31.41 71.11 -14.06
C ILE A 409 31.36 72.64 -13.87
N ASP A 410 30.36 73.33 -14.44
CA ASP A 410 30.28 74.80 -14.46
C ASP A 410 29.42 75.39 -13.32
N SER A 411 28.93 74.58 -12.38
CA SER A 411 28.06 75.04 -11.30
C SER A 411 28.81 75.19 -9.96
N PHE A 412 28.37 76.15 -9.13
CA PHE A 412 29.07 76.55 -7.90
C PHE A 412 28.57 75.83 -6.63
N THR A 413 27.59 74.91 -6.74
CA THR A 413 27.05 74.18 -5.58
C THR A 413 27.01 72.67 -5.84
N LEU A 414 27.31 71.87 -4.80
CA LEU A 414 27.48 70.42 -4.89
C LEU A 414 26.24 69.70 -5.47
N ASP A 415 25.04 70.18 -5.14
CA ASP A 415 23.77 69.61 -5.62
C ASP A 415 23.48 69.94 -7.09
N SER A 416 23.96 71.08 -7.59
CA SER A 416 23.85 71.45 -9.01
C SER A 416 24.97 70.87 -9.87
N MET A 417 26.10 70.50 -9.26
CA MET A 417 27.18 69.76 -9.92
C MET A 417 26.81 68.30 -10.18
N LEU A 418 26.03 67.66 -9.31
CA LEU A 418 25.64 66.25 -9.44
C LEU A 418 24.25 66.06 -10.05
N ASN A 419 23.53 67.16 -10.28
CA ASN A 419 22.15 67.20 -10.78
C ASN A 419 21.19 66.31 -9.94
N LEU A 420 21.49 66.16 -8.65
CA LEU A 420 20.83 65.27 -7.71
C LEU A 420 20.87 65.90 -6.31
N ASN A 421 19.73 65.93 -5.63
CA ASN A 421 19.66 66.33 -4.23
C ASN A 421 20.21 65.16 -3.38
N TRP A 422 21.49 65.22 -3.02
CA TRP A 422 22.19 64.11 -2.37
C TRP A 422 21.61 63.74 -0.99
N LYS A 423 20.96 64.70 -0.31
CA LYS A 423 20.29 64.45 0.97
C LYS A 423 19.08 63.53 0.85
N ASP A 424 18.25 63.73 -0.17
CA ASP A 424 17.03 62.95 -0.38
C ASP A 424 17.37 61.54 -0.90
N THR A 425 18.27 61.48 -1.89
CA THR A 425 18.76 60.20 -2.46
C THR A 425 19.51 59.34 -1.44
N LYS A 426 20.22 59.94 -0.47
CA LYS A 426 20.86 59.18 0.61
C LYS A 426 19.85 58.52 1.55
N SER A 427 18.71 59.16 1.79
CA SER A 427 17.62 58.59 2.60
C SER A 427 16.96 57.43 1.86
N ASP A 428 16.67 57.61 0.58
CA ASP A 428 16.06 56.59 -0.27
C ASP A 428 16.96 55.36 -0.38
N VAL A 429 18.25 55.54 -0.70
CA VAL A 429 19.24 54.44 -0.77
C VAL A 429 19.33 53.68 0.56
N LYS A 430 19.29 54.39 1.70
CA LYS A 430 19.30 53.75 3.02
C LYS A 430 18.04 52.90 3.25
N SER A 431 16.88 53.40 2.87
CA SER A 431 15.61 52.66 2.99
C SER A 431 15.58 51.40 2.10
N PHE A 432 16.15 51.48 0.89
CA PHE A 432 16.29 50.32 0.00
C PHE A 432 17.25 49.27 0.56
N ILE A 433 18.39 49.71 1.12
CA ILE A 433 19.33 48.79 1.77
C ILE A 433 18.67 48.09 2.96
N GLU A 434 17.93 48.82 3.80
CA GLU A 434 17.24 48.25 4.96
C GLU A 434 16.14 47.25 4.54
N ALA A 435 15.38 47.54 3.47
CA ALA A 435 14.37 46.63 2.93
C ALA A 435 14.99 45.34 2.38
N ASP A 436 16.07 45.43 1.59
CA ASP A 436 16.79 44.26 1.06
C ASP A 436 17.40 43.42 2.20
N GLN A 437 17.92 44.07 3.24
CA GLN A 437 18.51 43.38 4.39
C GLN A 437 17.48 42.57 5.17
N GLU A 438 16.25 43.07 5.27
CA GLU A 438 15.14 42.36 5.92
C GLU A 438 14.59 41.23 5.06
N GLU A 439 14.49 41.42 3.73
CA GLU A 439 14.10 40.35 2.81
C GLU A 439 15.14 39.21 2.78
N MET A 440 16.43 39.56 2.86
CA MET A 440 17.52 38.58 2.94
C MET A 440 17.48 37.80 4.26
N LYS A 441 17.18 38.45 5.39
CA LYS A 441 16.94 37.74 6.67
C LYS A 441 15.76 36.80 6.60
N ASN A 442 14.66 37.21 5.97
CA ASN A 442 13.48 36.35 5.81
C ASN A 442 13.79 35.14 4.93
N SER A 443 14.56 35.33 3.87
CA SER A 443 15.01 34.24 2.99
C SER A 443 15.95 33.27 3.73
N LEU A 444 16.87 33.79 4.57
CA LEU A 444 17.75 32.97 5.41
C LEU A 444 16.97 32.15 6.44
N ARG A 445 15.97 32.74 7.10
CA ARG A 445 15.08 32.01 8.03
C ARG A 445 14.33 30.88 7.32
N LEU A 446 13.83 31.13 6.11
CA LEU A 446 13.14 30.13 5.32
C LEU A 446 14.08 28.96 4.95
N ILE A 447 15.35 29.26 4.61
CA ILE A 447 16.38 28.25 4.35
C ILE A 447 16.65 27.43 5.60
N GLU A 448 16.83 28.04 6.78
CA GLU A 448 17.03 27.32 8.04
C GLU A 448 15.85 26.39 8.39
N ASP A 449 14.62 26.81 8.11
CA ASP A 449 13.44 25.96 8.34
C ASP A 449 13.38 24.79 7.36
N TYR A 450 13.77 24.99 6.09
CA TYR A 450 13.93 23.88 5.14
C TYR A 450 15.06 22.93 5.55
N GLU A 451 16.19 23.42 6.06
CA GLU A 451 17.27 22.57 6.57
C GLU A 451 16.83 21.73 7.77
N LYS A 452 16.06 22.31 8.71
CA LYS A 452 15.45 21.54 9.82
C LYS A 452 14.49 20.47 9.30
N ARG A 453 13.68 20.80 8.29
CA ARG A 453 12.76 19.85 7.65
C ARG A 453 13.51 18.69 6.99
N ILE A 454 14.61 18.98 6.30
CA ILE A 454 15.47 17.97 5.67
C ILE A 454 16.07 17.03 6.74
N LYS A 455 16.59 17.57 7.84
CA LYS A 455 17.12 16.74 8.94
C LYS A 455 16.07 15.79 9.54
N LEU A 456 14.85 16.28 9.76
CA LEU A 456 13.75 15.43 10.24
C LEU A 456 13.41 14.31 9.25
N LEU A 457 13.40 14.61 7.94
CA LEU A 457 13.18 13.60 6.90
C LEU A 457 14.34 12.59 6.83
N GLU A 458 15.58 13.02 7.02
CA GLU A 458 16.74 12.12 7.09
C GLU A 458 16.66 11.16 8.28
N GLU A 459 16.21 11.65 9.44
CA GLU A 459 15.96 10.81 10.62
C GLU A 459 14.83 9.79 10.37
N GLU A 460 13.74 10.21 9.74
CA GLU A 460 12.62 9.33 9.38
C GLU A 460 13.05 8.25 8.37
N ILE A 461 13.85 8.62 7.35
CA ILE A 461 14.43 7.68 6.39
C ILE A 461 15.33 6.66 7.11
N ASN A 462 16.12 7.08 8.09
CA ASN A 462 16.98 6.17 8.85
C ASN A 462 16.17 5.20 9.73
N HIS A 463 15.09 5.67 10.36
CA HIS A 463 14.17 4.81 11.10
C HIS A 463 13.52 3.77 10.18
N LEU A 464 13.00 4.19 9.02
CA LEU A 464 12.41 3.29 8.03
C LEU A 464 13.41 2.26 7.50
N LYS A 465 14.67 2.65 7.27
CA LYS A 465 15.73 1.69 6.91
C LYS A 465 15.97 0.64 7.98
N GLN A 466 15.96 1.03 9.25
CA GLN A 466 16.11 0.10 10.36
C GLN A 466 14.92 -0.87 10.45
N ASP A 467 13.70 -0.38 10.24
CA ASP A 467 12.49 -1.21 10.22
C ASP A 467 12.49 -2.21 9.06
N ILE A 468 12.93 -1.78 7.88
CA ILE A 468 13.12 -2.67 6.71
C ILE A 468 14.12 -3.76 7.07
N GLN A 469 15.27 -3.43 7.65
CA GLN A 469 16.29 -4.42 8.03
C GLN A 469 15.77 -5.41 9.09
N ASN A 470 14.98 -4.95 10.06
CA ASN A 470 14.32 -5.81 11.03
C ASN A 470 13.28 -6.74 10.37
N SER A 471 12.53 -6.23 9.38
CA SER A 471 11.57 -7.03 8.64
C SER A 471 12.26 -8.10 7.77
N GLU A 472 13.38 -7.77 7.12
CA GLU A 472 14.17 -8.70 6.32
C GLU A 472 14.76 -9.83 7.16
N THR A 473 15.28 -9.52 8.35
CA THR A 473 15.78 -10.56 9.27
C THR A 473 14.67 -11.47 9.76
N ARG A 474 13.45 -10.95 9.98
CA ARG A 474 12.28 -11.77 10.30
C ARG A 474 11.87 -12.68 9.14
N VAL A 475 11.88 -12.16 7.92
CA VAL A 475 11.58 -12.95 6.71
C VAL A 475 12.62 -14.06 6.52
N LYS A 476 13.91 -13.77 6.66
CA LYS A 476 14.97 -14.79 6.58
C LYS A 476 14.76 -15.91 7.60
N LYS A 477 14.44 -15.56 8.85
CA LYS A 477 14.17 -16.55 9.90
C LYS A 477 12.95 -17.44 9.57
N LEU A 478 11.87 -16.84 9.07
CA LEU A 478 10.68 -17.59 8.63
C LEU A 478 10.99 -18.52 7.45
N ASN A 479 11.85 -18.07 6.54
CA ASN A 479 12.28 -18.89 5.42
C ASN A 479 13.11 -20.10 5.89
N ASP A 480 14.08 -19.87 6.79
CA ASP A 480 14.86 -20.95 7.40
C ASP A 480 13.99 -21.96 8.17
N ASP A 481 12.96 -21.48 8.87
CA ASP A 481 12.01 -22.34 9.60
C ASP A 481 11.10 -23.12 8.63
N THR A 482 10.71 -22.51 7.51
CA THR A 482 9.96 -23.17 6.44
C THR A 482 10.80 -24.25 5.76
N ASP A 483 12.05 -23.97 5.45
CA ASP A 483 12.98 -24.94 4.85
C ASP A 483 13.22 -26.13 5.79
N LYS A 484 13.39 -25.87 7.09
CA LYS A 484 13.46 -26.94 8.11
C LYS A 484 12.17 -27.76 8.17
N PHE A 485 11.01 -27.12 8.05
CA PHE A 485 9.74 -27.83 8.06
C PHE A 485 9.55 -28.69 6.80
N VAL A 486 9.89 -28.16 5.62
CA VAL A 486 9.80 -28.86 4.33
C VAL A 486 10.76 -30.06 4.33
N THR A 487 12.01 -29.87 4.75
CA THR A 487 12.99 -30.98 4.85
C THR A 487 12.53 -32.05 5.85
N ALA A 488 12.08 -31.66 7.05
CA ALA A 488 11.56 -32.61 8.03
C ALA A 488 10.30 -33.36 7.54
N SER A 489 9.42 -32.69 6.80
CA SER A 489 8.22 -33.29 6.20
C SER A 489 8.58 -34.23 5.05
N SER A 490 9.53 -33.85 4.21
CA SER A 490 10.06 -34.68 3.11
C SER A 490 10.73 -35.95 3.64
N ASP A 491 11.53 -35.84 4.71
CA ASP A 491 12.14 -36.99 5.38
C ASP A 491 11.07 -37.93 5.95
N LYS A 492 10.02 -37.37 6.56
CA LYS A 492 8.91 -38.15 7.12
C LYS A 492 8.12 -38.85 6.01
N PHE A 493 7.87 -38.17 4.90
CA PHE A 493 7.21 -38.75 3.73
C PHE A 493 8.05 -39.87 3.12
N SER A 494 9.36 -39.66 2.93
CA SER A 494 10.28 -40.67 2.41
C SER A 494 10.31 -41.93 3.30
N ARG A 495 10.26 -41.78 4.62
CA ARG A 495 10.14 -42.93 5.55
C ARG A 495 8.83 -43.68 5.40
N ILE A 496 7.71 -42.98 5.24
CA ILE A 496 6.39 -43.61 5.03
C ILE A 496 6.37 -44.36 3.70
N VAL A 497 6.91 -43.76 2.63
CA VAL A 497 7.03 -44.42 1.31
C VAL A 497 7.86 -45.70 1.43
N ALA A 498 9.04 -45.63 2.04
CA ALA A 498 9.89 -46.82 2.22
C ALA A 498 9.20 -47.91 3.07
N GLN A 499 8.43 -47.52 4.09
CA GLN A 499 7.65 -48.46 4.89
C GLN A 499 6.52 -49.10 4.08
N ASN A 500 5.80 -48.32 3.26
CA ASN A 500 4.73 -48.81 2.41
C ASN A 500 5.27 -49.76 1.32
N GLU A 501 6.41 -49.45 0.71
CA GLU A 501 7.09 -50.34 -0.24
C GLU A 501 7.47 -51.67 0.40
N LYS A 502 8.00 -51.63 1.63
CA LYS A 502 8.30 -52.85 2.39
C LYS A 502 7.04 -53.68 2.64
N MET A 503 5.96 -53.04 3.12
CA MET A 503 4.68 -53.72 3.36
C MET A 503 4.09 -54.30 2.07
N LEU A 504 4.21 -53.60 0.95
CA LEU A 504 3.76 -54.07 -0.36
C LEU A 504 4.54 -55.31 -0.82
N ASN A 505 5.87 -55.31 -0.63
CA ASN A 505 6.70 -56.47 -0.96
C ASN A 505 6.37 -57.67 -0.08
N GLU A 506 6.17 -57.48 1.22
CA GLU A 506 5.72 -58.56 2.13
C GLU A 506 4.34 -59.11 1.74
N ALA A 507 3.41 -58.24 1.31
CA ALA A 507 2.09 -58.65 0.85
C ALA A 507 2.17 -59.45 -0.45
N LYS A 508 3.02 -59.03 -1.41
CA LYS A 508 3.29 -59.78 -2.65
C LYS A 508 3.88 -61.15 -2.35
N GLU A 509 4.90 -61.24 -1.51
CA GLU A 509 5.51 -62.53 -1.15
C GLU A 509 4.51 -63.49 -0.49
N LYS A 510 3.63 -62.98 0.39
CA LYS A 510 2.54 -63.78 0.98
C LYS A 510 1.51 -64.22 -0.07
N SER A 511 1.17 -63.34 -0.99
CA SER A 511 0.27 -63.65 -2.11
C SER A 511 0.86 -64.74 -3.01
N ASP A 512 2.16 -64.67 -3.30
CA ASP A 512 2.85 -65.66 -4.13
C ASP A 512 2.89 -67.03 -3.44
N LYS A 513 3.20 -67.07 -2.13
CA LYS A 513 3.12 -68.31 -1.33
C LYS A 513 1.71 -68.89 -1.29
N ALA A 514 0.69 -68.05 -1.10
CA ALA A 514 -0.70 -68.51 -1.11
C ALA A 514 -1.10 -69.07 -2.49
N ASN A 515 -0.63 -68.46 -3.58
CA ASN A 515 -0.84 -68.95 -4.93
C ASN A 515 -0.12 -70.28 -5.18
N GLU A 516 1.09 -70.49 -4.66
CA GLU A 516 1.76 -71.80 -4.72
C GLU A 516 0.99 -72.88 -3.94
N MET A 517 0.60 -72.59 -2.69
CA MET A 517 -0.24 -73.51 -1.91
C MET A 517 -1.56 -73.84 -2.62
N LEU A 518 -2.19 -72.85 -3.26
CA LEU A 518 -3.42 -73.07 -4.03
C LEU A 518 -3.18 -74.00 -5.23
N LYS A 519 -2.05 -73.85 -5.94
CA LYS A 519 -1.67 -74.77 -7.03
C LYS A 519 -1.47 -76.20 -6.53
N GLU A 520 -0.81 -76.37 -5.39
CA GLU A 520 -0.64 -77.70 -4.76
C GLU A 520 -1.99 -78.33 -4.41
N VAL A 521 -2.90 -77.57 -3.78
CA VAL A 521 -4.25 -78.04 -3.45
C VAL A 521 -5.06 -78.40 -4.70
N ILE A 522 -4.95 -77.61 -5.77
CA ILE A 522 -5.61 -77.92 -7.05
C ILE A 522 -5.05 -79.23 -7.63
N ALA A 523 -3.72 -79.42 -7.62
CA ALA A 523 -3.10 -80.65 -8.10
C ALA A 523 -3.51 -81.89 -7.28
N GLU A 524 -3.54 -81.78 -5.95
CA GLU A 524 -4.01 -82.86 -5.07
C GLU A 524 -5.49 -83.18 -5.31
N LYS A 525 -6.32 -82.15 -5.53
CA LYS A 525 -7.73 -82.34 -5.88
C LYS A 525 -7.86 -83.10 -7.22
N GLU A 526 -7.12 -82.70 -8.24
CA GLU A 526 -7.13 -83.38 -9.55
C GLU A 526 -6.67 -84.84 -9.43
N GLU A 527 -5.65 -85.12 -8.62
CA GLU A 527 -5.21 -86.49 -8.32
C GLU A 527 -6.31 -87.31 -7.66
N LYS A 528 -6.98 -86.76 -6.63
CA LYS A 528 -8.10 -87.41 -5.95
C LYS A 528 -9.31 -87.62 -6.86
N GLU A 529 -9.59 -86.69 -7.76
CA GLU A 529 -10.67 -86.79 -8.74
C GLU A 529 -10.38 -87.87 -9.79
N ASN A 530 -9.11 -88.02 -10.18
CA ASN A 530 -8.65 -89.12 -11.02
C ASN A 530 -8.72 -90.47 -10.31
N GLU A 531 -8.30 -90.57 -9.04
CA GLU A 531 -8.45 -91.77 -8.21
C GLU A 531 -9.92 -92.17 -8.08
N PHE A 532 -10.80 -91.21 -7.78
CA PHE A 532 -12.24 -91.43 -7.67
C PHE A 532 -12.84 -91.92 -8.99
N SER A 533 -12.45 -91.32 -10.12
CA SER A 533 -12.87 -91.75 -11.45
C SER A 533 -12.44 -93.18 -11.75
N LYS A 534 -11.21 -93.57 -11.37
CA LYS A 534 -10.71 -94.93 -11.51
C LYS A 534 -11.52 -95.92 -10.65
N ILE A 535 -11.74 -95.61 -9.37
CA ILE A 535 -12.58 -96.42 -8.47
C ILE A 535 -13.99 -96.58 -9.04
N LYS A 536 -14.58 -95.51 -9.58
CA LYS A 536 -15.88 -95.57 -10.24
C LYS A 536 -15.87 -96.54 -11.43
N THR A 537 -14.88 -96.47 -12.31
CA THR A 537 -14.78 -97.38 -13.46
C THR A 537 -14.55 -98.85 -13.04
N ASP A 538 -13.74 -99.09 -12.01
CA ASP A 538 -13.48 -100.43 -11.47
C ASP A 538 -14.77 -101.00 -10.84
N ASN A 539 -15.49 -100.20 -10.06
CA ASN A 539 -16.78 -100.60 -9.50
C ASN A 539 -17.83 -100.89 -10.57
N GLU A 540 -17.91 -100.08 -11.63
CA GLU A 540 -18.79 -100.34 -12.77
C GLU A 540 -18.43 -101.63 -13.51
N LYS A 541 -17.13 -101.97 -13.59
CA LYS A 541 -16.67 -103.24 -14.18
C LYS A 541 -17.07 -104.43 -13.31
N VAL A 542 -16.79 -104.37 -12.00
CA VAL A 542 -17.20 -105.42 -11.05
C VAL A 542 -18.71 -105.59 -11.04
N PHE A 543 -19.47 -104.50 -11.10
CA PHE A 543 -20.93 -104.55 -11.18
C PHE A 543 -21.40 -105.25 -12.46
N ARG A 544 -20.78 -104.94 -13.61
CA ARG A 544 -21.07 -105.62 -14.89
C ARG A 544 -20.73 -107.11 -14.84
N GLU A 545 -19.59 -107.49 -14.27
CA GLU A 545 -19.19 -108.89 -14.11
C GLU A 545 -20.17 -109.67 -13.21
N LYS A 546 -20.58 -109.08 -12.07
CA LYS A 546 -21.60 -109.64 -11.18
C LYS A 546 -22.97 -109.75 -11.85
N LEU A 547 -23.35 -108.74 -12.65
CA LEU A 547 -24.60 -108.76 -13.40
C LEU A 547 -24.59 -109.87 -14.46
N ALA A 548 -23.47 -110.04 -15.17
CA ALA A 548 -23.29 -111.11 -16.15
C ALA A 548 -23.37 -112.51 -15.50
N THR A 549 -22.73 -112.71 -14.34
CA THR A 549 -22.85 -113.96 -13.59
C THR A 549 -24.27 -114.22 -13.11
N LEU A 550 -24.98 -113.18 -12.64
CA LEU A 550 -26.39 -113.29 -12.27
C LEU A 550 -27.27 -113.65 -13.48
N GLN A 551 -27.05 -113.02 -14.63
CA GLN A 551 -27.76 -113.33 -15.87
C GLN A 551 -27.50 -114.78 -16.31
N GLN A 552 -26.27 -115.26 -16.19
CA GLN A 552 -25.90 -116.65 -16.51
C GLN A 552 -26.55 -117.64 -15.53
N ALA A 553 -26.58 -117.32 -14.23
CA ALA A 553 -27.29 -118.13 -13.23
C ALA A 553 -28.81 -118.17 -13.49
N CYS A 554 -29.42 -117.03 -13.87
CA CYS A 554 -30.82 -116.96 -14.26
C CYS A 554 -31.10 -117.79 -15.53
N ALA A 555 -30.22 -117.76 -16.53
CA ALA A 555 -30.35 -118.58 -17.73
C ALA A 555 -30.33 -120.08 -17.41
N LEU A 556 -29.40 -120.52 -16.55
CA LEU A 556 -29.34 -121.90 -16.06
C LEU A 556 -30.59 -122.30 -15.27
N LEU A 557 -31.15 -121.40 -14.45
CA LEU A 557 -32.41 -121.64 -13.74
C LEU A 557 -33.60 -121.76 -14.70
N VAL A 558 -33.62 -120.99 -15.79
CA VAL A 558 -34.64 -121.11 -16.84
C VAL A 558 -34.50 -122.45 -17.58
N GLU A 559 -33.28 -122.88 -17.89
CA GLU A 559 -33.02 -124.20 -18.49
C GLU A 559 -33.44 -125.33 -17.54
N LEU A 560 -33.06 -125.27 -16.27
CA LEU A 560 -33.49 -126.25 -15.25
C LEU A 560 -35.03 -126.27 -15.11
N LYS A 561 -35.68 -125.12 -15.20
CA LYS A 561 -37.14 -125.02 -15.21
C LYS A 561 -37.75 -125.64 -16.47
N MET A 562 -37.13 -125.49 -17.64
CA MET A 562 -37.52 -126.17 -18.88
C MET A 562 -37.37 -127.70 -18.75
N TYR A 563 -36.26 -128.17 -18.19
CA TYR A 563 -36.02 -129.60 -17.93
C TYR A 563 -37.04 -130.17 -16.93
N SER A 564 -37.36 -129.44 -15.86
CA SER A 564 -38.43 -129.81 -14.91
C SER A 564 -39.80 -129.88 -15.57
N LYS A 565 -40.12 -128.96 -16.50
CA LYS A 565 -41.38 -128.97 -17.24
C LYS A 565 -41.50 -130.17 -18.17
N ASN A 566 -40.40 -130.52 -18.85
CA ASN A 566 -40.35 -131.69 -19.74
C ASN A 566 -40.45 -133.03 -18.98
N TYR A 567 -39.96 -133.08 -17.74
CA TYR A 567 -40.11 -134.25 -16.87
C TYR A 567 -41.53 -134.41 -16.28
N ALA A 568 -42.27 -133.31 -16.11
CA ALA A 568 -43.66 -133.35 -15.62
C ALA A 568 -44.69 -133.69 -16.72
N SER A 569 -44.27 -133.80 -17.97
CA SER A 569 -45.09 -134.15 -19.13
C SER A 569 -44.81 -135.55 -19.70
N MET A 570 -44.13 -136.40 -18.93
CA MET A 570 -43.90 -137.82 -19.24
C MET A 570 -44.77 -138.72 -18.39
#